data_AF-A0A956JP78-F1
#
_entry.id   AF-A0A956JP78-F1
#
_cell.length_a   1.000
_cell.length_b   1.000
_cell.length_c   1.000
_cell.angle_alpha   90.00
_cell.angle_beta   90.00
_cell.angle_gamma   90.00
#
_symmetry.space_group_name_H-M   'P 1'
#
loop_
_entity.id
_entity.type
_entity.pdbx_description
1 polymer ?
#
loop_
_entity_poly.entity_id
_entity_poly.type
_entity_poly.pdbx_seq_one_letter_code
_entity_poly.pdbx_strand_id
1 'polypeptide(L)'
;MLLELHLRFDARAALRLGDAQSLFALATIGLFGLAPDALLFRQSSLLFGHQRAALGIFLGAALGLDALAFGFLLRRYTVFFDLPKLLQRDEDGVGIAVGHLSASPAPSPDEGEKLVSWLIVIAPRPDSFKHHQSRARGAEHRLSPAPCDHCNTAWPNLSALARSARSRFIAGVSRGFIDIHLHILPGLDDGCVDVEQSVELARGLVELGYDEVHPTPHQKAGSWAPSGDERESAATALRDALEDAGVALRINAPAGENMWDELFLERQVEASFPKYASEKSFLLELHPAQAPPMLEQRLFEFRLAGRLPVLAHVERYLDLTSDFSRVEGLCERAALLVNLAALGGRGGWRVHRRARKLAQAGLIHAATTDAHSPDDLRDAFAGMRWIEKHLGEAALERLLSHNPRRILAGDIP
;
A
#
# COMPACT_ATOMS: atom_id res chain seq x y z
N MET A 1 19.46 22.66 -2.00
CA MET A 1 19.04 23.32 -3.24
C MET A 1 19.72 22.62 -4.42
N LEU A 2 19.09 21.59 -4.99
CA LEU A 2 19.40 21.04 -6.31
C LEU A 2 18.15 20.35 -6.88
N LEU A 3 17.04 21.10 -6.87
CA LEU A 3 16.00 20.95 -7.90
C LEU A 3 16.20 22.00 -9.02
N GLU A 4 17.30 22.75 -9.05
CA GLU A 4 17.57 23.72 -10.13
C GLU A 4 19.05 23.82 -10.49
N LEU A 5 19.66 22.81 -11.13
CA LEU A 5 20.79 23.06 -12.05
C LEU A 5 20.83 21.96 -13.12
N HIS A 6 20.35 22.28 -14.32
CA HIS A 6 20.62 21.53 -15.55
C HIS A 6 22.14 21.46 -15.82
N LEU A 7 22.85 20.49 -15.23
CA LEU A 7 24.26 20.24 -15.52
C LEU A 7 24.46 18.85 -16.12
N ARG A 8 25.04 18.84 -17.33
CA ARG A 8 25.53 17.66 -18.04
C ARG A 8 26.58 16.96 -17.18
N PHE A 9 26.44 15.65 -17.04
CA PHE A 9 27.36 14.80 -16.29
C PHE A 9 28.64 14.56 -17.11
N ASP A 10 29.77 15.12 -16.68
CA ASP A 10 31.08 14.77 -17.23
C ASP A 10 31.68 13.61 -16.42
N ALA A 11 31.59 12.41 -16.97
CA ALA A 11 32.07 11.17 -16.37
C ALA A 11 33.59 11.18 -16.06
N ARG A 12 34.37 12.11 -16.61
CA ARG A 12 35.82 12.19 -16.34
C ARG A 12 36.16 12.84 -15.00
N ALA A 13 35.27 13.65 -14.42
CA ALA A 13 35.49 14.29 -13.13
C ALA A 13 35.28 13.32 -11.95
N ALA A 14 34.36 12.36 -12.09
CA ALA A 14 34.08 11.35 -11.06
C ALA A 14 35.23 10.36 -10.84
N LEU A 15 36.11 10.16 -11.84
CA LEU A 15 37.22 9.22 -11.77
C LEU A 15 38.46 9.73 -11.01
N ARG A 16 38.48 10.99 -10.53
CA ARG A 16 39.66 11.58 -9.87
C ARG A 16 39.57 11.66 -8.34
N LEU A 17 38.43 11.34 -7.75
CA LEU A 17 38.27 11.27 -6.30
C LEU A 17 38.08 9.80 -5.95
N GLY A 18 39.19 9.12 -5.63
CA GLY A 18 39.24 7.71 -5.27
C GLY A 18 38.51 7.39 -3.97
N ASP A 19 37.20 7.59 -3.95
CA ASP A 19 36.32 7.23 -2.87
C ASP A 19 35.49 6.01 -3.28
N ALA A 20 35.70 4.91 -2.54
CA ALA A 20 35.02 3.64 -2.74
C ALA A 20 33.48 3.78 -2.70
N GLN A 21 32.96 4.82 -2.04
CA GLN A 21 31.53 5.10 -1.95
C GLN A 21 30.91 5.47 -3.31
N SER A 22 31.64 6.22 -4.14
CA SER A 22 31.13 6.66 -5.46
C SER A 22 31.16 5.54 -6.50
N LEU A 23 32.16 4.65 -6.42
CA LEU A 23 32.27 3.47 -7.28
C LEU A 23 31.24 2.38 -6.90
N PHE A 24 30.94 2.21 -5.61
CA PHE A 24 29.91 1.27 -5.15
C PHE A 24 28.51 1.75 -5.53
N ALA A 25 28.25 3.06 -5.46
CA ALA A 25 27.00 3.66 -5.94
C ALA A 25 26.82 3.48 -7.47
N LEU A 26 27.88 3.69 -8.27
CA LEU A 26 27.85 3.46 -9.72
C LEU A 26 27.67 1.98 -10.09
N ALA A 27 28.33 1.07 -9.37
CA ALA A 27 28.15 -0.38 -9.58
C ALA A 27 26.73 -0.83 -9.22
N THR A 28 26.16 -0.26 -8.16
CA THR A 28 24.77 -0.53 -7.73
C THR A 28 23.78 0.02 -8.76
N ILE A 29 23.94 1.26 -9.22
CA ILE A 29 23.06 1.87 -10.23
C ILE A 29 23.18 1.14 -11.58
N GLY A 30 24.37 0.69 -11.98
CA GLY A 30 24.57 -0.10 -13.20
C GLY A 30 23.98 -1.52 -13.14
N LEU A 31 23.98 -2.15 -11.97
CA LEU A 31 23.33 -3.45 -11.71
C LEU A 31 21.80 -3.37 -11.80
N PHE A 32 21.22 -2.22 -11.46
CA PHE A 32 19.76 -2.01 -11.51
C PHE A 32 19.28 -1.35 -12.81
N GLY A 33 20.14 -0.68 -13.58
CA GLY A 33 19.76 0.04 -14.80
C GLY A 33 19.66 -0.81 -16.08
N LEU A 34 20.07 -2.07 -16.08
CA LEU A 34 20.13 -2.92 -17.29
C LEU A 34 19.39 -4.27 -17.19
N ALA A 35 18.65 -4.52 -16.10
CA ALA A 35 17.81 -5.70 -16.03
C ALA A 35 16.39 -5.39 -16.57
N PRO A 36 15.92 -6.04 -17.64
CA PRO A 36 14.52 -5.92 -18.03
C PRO A 36 13.64 -6.52 -16.93
N ASP A 37 12.55 -5.85 -16.61
CA ASP A 37 11.63 -6.08 -15.47
C ASP A 37 11.17 -7.54 -15.25
N ALA A 38 11.37 -8.42 -16.23
CA ALA A 38 10.95 -9.81 -16.22
C ALA A 38 11.78 -10.76 -15.33
N LEU A 39 12.99 -10.39 -14.89
CA LEU A 39 13.86 -11.27 -14.10
C LEU A 39 13.71 -11.13 -12.57
N LEU A 40 13.09 -10.05 -12.10
CA LEU A 40 12.94 -9.78 -10.65
C LEU A 40 11.72 -10.48 -10.01
N PHE A 41 10.81 -11.06 -10.79
CA PHE A 41 9.53 -11.59 -10.29
C PHE A 41 9.44 -13.11 -10.17
N ARG A 42 10.51 -13.86 -10.40
CA ARG A 42 10.52 -15.30 -10.16
C ARG A 42 11.78 -15.74 -9.41
N GLN A 43 11.71 -15.70 -8.09
CA GLN A 43 12.02 -16.85 -7.23
C GLN A 43 11.71 -16.52 -5.76
N SER A 44 11.55 -17.56 -4.96
CA SER A 44 11.15 -17.55 -3.56
C SER A 44 12.01 -16.64 -2.67
N SER A 45 11.35 -15.84 -1.84
CA SER A 45 11.95 -15.09 -0.74
C SER A 45 12.71 -16.03 0.20
N LEU A 46 14.03 -15.89 0.24
CA LEU A 46 14.77 -15.59 1.48
C LEU A 46 16.23 -15.21 1.21
N LEU A 47 16.86 -15.70 0.15
CA LEU A 47 18.21 -15.31 -0.30
C LEU A 47 18.30 -15.51 -1.82
N PHE A 48 18.95 -14.59 -2.55
CA PHE A 48 19.16 -14.72 -4.01
C PHE A 48 20.64 -14.86 -4.36
N GLY A 49 20.95 -15.74 -5.32
CA GLY A 49 22.31 -15.96 -5.84
C GLY A 49 22.36 -15.81 -7.37
N HIS A 50 23.37 -15.10 -7.88
CA HIS A 50 23.62 -14.96 -9.31
C HIS A 50 24.65 -15.96 -9.85
N GLN A 51 24.52 -16.38 -11.11
CA GLN A 51 25.42 -17.36 -11.73
C GLN A 51 26.83 -16.81 -12.00
N ARG A 52 27.76 -17.25 -11.15
CA ARG A 52 29.21 -17.54 -11.23
C ARG A 52 30.15 -16.95 -12.30
N ALA A 53 29.75 -16.70 -13.56
CA ALA A 53 30.72 -16.40 -14.63
C ALA A 53 30.77 -14.91 -15.04
N ALA A 54 29.62 -14.24 -15.12
CA ALA A 54 29.55 -12.85 -15.59
C ALA A 54 29.93 -11.83 -14.50
N LEU A 55 29.57 -12.12 -13.24
CA LEU A 55 29.79 -11.22 -12.11
C LEU A 55 31.27 -11.08 -11.72
N GLY A 56 32.04 -12.17 -11.85
CA GLY A 56 33.47 -12.21 -11.48
C GLY A 56 34.38 -11.46 -12.47
N ILE A 57 34.02 -11.45 -13.76
CA ILE A 57 34.79 -10.77 -14.80
C ILE A 57 34.59 -9.24 -14.72
N PHE A 58 33.35 -8.80 -14.45
CA PHE A 58 32.99 -7.39 -14.49
C PHE A 58 33.53 -6.60 -13.28
N LEU A 59 33.49 -7.18 -12.07
CA LEU A 59 33.97 -6.49 -10.87
C LEU A 59 35.51 -6.49 -10.74
N GLY A 60 36.21 -7.54 -11.19
CA GLY A 60 37.67 -7.62 -11.09
C GLY A 60 38.37 -6.53 -11.90
N ALA A 61 37.89 -6.30 -13.13
CA ALA A 61 38.43 -5.27 -14.02
C ALA A 61 38.13 -3.83 -13.52
N ALA A 62 36.98 -3.62 -12.85
CA ALA A 62 36.58 -2.30 -12.36
C ALA A 62 37.31 -1.87 -11.07
N LEU A 63 37.84 -2.82 -10.30
CA LEU A 63 38.49 -2.57 -9.00
C LEU A 63 40.02 -2.72 -9.03
N GLY A 64 40.61 -3.01 -10.20
CA GLY A 64 42.07 -3.14 -10.37
C GLY A 64 42.69 -4.34 -9.62
N LEU A 65 41.88 -5.34 -9.27
CA LEU A 65 42.33 -6.57 -8.64
C LEU A 65 42.43 -7.68 -9.68
N ASP A 66 43.47 -8.52 -9.58
CA ASP A 66 43.57 -9.71 -10.41
C ASP A 66 42.30 -10.56 -10.22
N ALA A 67 41.58 -10.78 -11.33
CA ALA A 67 40.30 -11.49 -11.37
C ALA A 67 40.39 -12.88 -10.72
N LEU A 68 41.60 -13.48 -10.67
CA LEU A 68 41.86 -14.74 -9.99
C LEU A 68 41.83 -14.62 -8.45
N ALA A 69 42.36 -13.53 -7.89
CA ALA A 69 42.39 -13.29 -6.44
C ALA A 69 40.99 -12.91 -5.90
N PHE A 70 40.26 -12.07 -6.65
CA PHE A 70 38.88 -11.72 -6.29
C PHE A 70 37.93 -12.93 -6.47
N GLY A 71 38.17 -13.74 -7.50
CA GLY A 71 37.51 -15.03 -7.69
C GLY A 71 37.80 -16.03 -6.56
N PHE A 72 38.98 -15.98 -5.92
CA PHE A 72 39.33 -16.84 -4.79
C PHE A 72 38.60 -16.42 -3.49
N LEU A 73 38.46 -15.12 -3.24
CA LEU A 73 37.69 -14.57 -2.11
C LEU A 73 36.21 -14.98 -2.17
N LEU A 74 35.60 -14.88 -3.35
CA LEU A 74 34.23 -15.32 -3.60
C LEU A 74 34.08 -16.85 -3.68
N ARG A 75 35.17 -17.59 -3.92
CA ARG A 75 35.17 -19.07 -3.82
C ARG A 75 35.08 -19.57 -2.38
N ARG A 76 35.44 -18.76 -1.39
CA ARG A 76 35.55 -19.21 0.01
C ARG A 76 34.40 -18.73 0.91
N TYR A 77 33.68 -17.66 0.54
CA TYR A 77 32.56 -17.15 1.31
C TYR A 77 31.38 -16.75 0.42
N THR A 78 30.19 -17.27 0.72
CA THR A 78 28.94 -16.82 0.09
C THR A 78 28.45 -15.59 0.84
N VAL A 79 28.24 -14.48 0.13
CA VAL A 79 27.69 -13.24 0.69
C VAL A 79 26.17 -13.28 0.53
N PHE A 80 25.46 -13.05 1.63
CA PHE A 80 24.00 -13.05 1.68
C PHE A 80 23.50 -11.64 2.04
N PHE A 81 22.58 -11.12 1.25
CA PHE A 81 21.99 -9.80 1.45
C PHE A 81 20.56 -9.93 1.97
N ASP A 82 20.27 -9.26 3.09
CA ASP A 82 18.96 -9.21 3.72
C ASP A 82 18.20 -7.99 3.18
N LEU A 83 17.39 -8.23 2.14
CA LEU A 83 16.75 -7.18 1.34
C LEU A 83 15.81 -6.25 2.16
N PRO A 84 14.99 -6.76 3.11
CA PRO A 84 14.18 -5.91 3.99
C PRO A 84 14.99 -4.96 4.88
N LYS A 85 16.17 -5.37 5.36
CA LYS A 85 17.03 -4.50 6.18
C LYS A 85 17.78 -3.45 5.37
N LEU A 86 18.04 -3.74 4.10
CA LEU A 86 18.62 -2.77 3.17
C LEU A 86 17.64 -1.64 2.81
N LEU A 87 16.33 -1.89 2.98
CA LEU A 87 15.24 -0.99 2.59
C LEU A 87 14.68 -0.16 3.75
N GLN A 88 15.09 -0.41 5.01
CA GLN A 88 14.76 0.47 6.13
C GLN A 88 15.64 1.73 6.07
N ARG A 89 15.06 2.79 5.50
CA ARG A 89 15.54 4.17 5.65
C ARG A 89 15.06 4.69 7.00
N ASP A 90 15.96 5.27 7.78
CA ASP A 90 15.58 6.35 8.68
C ASP A 90 16.72 7.37 8.80
N GLU A 91 16.36 8.60 9.12
CA GLU A 91 17.01 9.86 8.71
C GLU A 91 18.34 10.23 9.40
N ASP A 92 18.91 9.39 10.26
CA ASP A 92 20.09 9.74 11.06
C ASP A 92 21.24 8.72 10.94
N GLY A 93 22.03 8.80 9.87
CA GLY A 93 23.33 8.13 9.78
C GLY A 93 23.29 6.65 9.35
N VAL A 94 24.14 6.33 8.38
CA VAL A 94 24.18 5.02 7.70
C VAL A 94 24.83 3.96 8.59
N GLY A 95 24.07 2.91 8.94
CA GLY A 95 24.59 1.66 9.48
C GLY A 95 24.20 0.47 8.59
N ILE A 96 25.18 -0.26 8.04
CA ILE A 96 24.95 -1.51 7.30
C ILE A 96 25.39 -2.67 8.20
N ALA A 97 24.47 -3.54 8.59
CA ALA A 97 24.79 -4.78 9.27
C ALA A 97 25.13 -5.87 8.24
N VAL A 98 26.37 -6.40 8.28
CA VAL A 98 26.80 -7.54 7.46
C VAL A 98 27.20 -8.68 8.40
N GLY A 99 26.64 -9.88 8.18
CA GLY A 99 27.01 -11.10 8.90
C GLY A 99 27.58 -12.16 7.96
N HIS A 100 28.47 -13.02 8.46
CA HIS A 100 28.95 -14.22 7.78
C HIS A 100 28.84 -15.45 8.69
N LEU A 101 28.54 -16.61 8.11
CA LEU A 101 28.75 -17.92 8.73
C LEU A 101 30.22 -18.34 8.53
N SER A 102 30.94 -18.55 9.63
CA SER A 102 32.28 -19.15 9.58
C SER A 102 32.15 -20.66 9.39
N ALA A 103 32.46 -21.16 8.20
CA ALA A 103 32.76 -22.57 8.04
C ALA A 103 34.25 -22.79 8.35
N SER A 104 34.57 -23.18 9.58
CA SER A 104 35.84 -23.85 9.84
C SER A 104 35.79 -25.22 9.15
N PRO A 105 36.90 -25.75 8.58
CA PRO A 105 36.87 -27.05 7.96
C PRO A 105 36.77 -28.13 9.06
N ALA A 106 35.55 -28.65 9.23
CA ALA A 106 35.13 -29.79 10.06
C ALA A 106 35.18 -29.59 11.60
N PRO A 107 34.02 -29.33 12.26
CA PRO A 107 33.86 -29.64 13.68
C PRO A 107 33.33 -31.07 13.87
N SER A 108 33.82 -31.75 14.89
CA SER A 108 33.27 -33.01 15.40
C SER A 108 31.87 -32.82 16.00
N PRO A 109 31.05 -33.87 16.18
CA PRO A 109 29.61 -33.78 16.44
C PRO A 109 29.18 -33.07 17.74
N ASP A 110 30.11 -32.64 18.60
CA ASP A 110 29.83 -32.12 19.95
C ASP A 110 30.12 -30.62 20.16
N GLU A 111 30.43 -29.83 19.13
CA GLU A 111 30.59 -28.37 19.28
C GLU A 111 29.44 -27.58 18.64
N GLY A 112 28.62 -26.93 19.47
CA GLY A 112 27.54 -26.05 19.04
C GLY A 112 28.02 -24.81 18.28
N GLU A 113 27.26 -24.42 17.24
CA GLU A 113 27.52 -23.25 16.41
C GLU A 113 27.59 -21.95 17.25
N LYS A 114 28.71 -21.23 17.19
CA LYS A 114 28.85 -19.87 17.75
C LYS A 114 28.69 -18.82 16.66
N LEU A 115 27.65 -18.01 16.76
CA LEU A 115 27.50 -16.74 16.04
C LEU A 115 28.34 -15.65 16.74
N VAL A 116 29.21 -14.99 15.98
CA VAL A 116 29.91 -13.78 16.43
C VAL A 116 29.44 -12.61 15.58
N SER A 117 28.83 -11.60 16.22
CA SER A 117 28.30 -10.41 15.57
C SER A 117 29.18 -9.19 15.89
N TRP A 118 29.49 -8.37 14.88
CA TRP A 118 30.10 -7.05 15.05
C TRP A 118 29.11 -5.95 14.65
N LEU A 119 29.13 -4.85 15.40
CA LEU A 119 28.35 -3.64 15.15
C LEU A 119 29.33 -2.50 14.80
N ILE A 120 29.15 -1.84 13.66
CA ILE A 120 29.88 -0.60 13.32
C ILE A 120 28.88 0.56 13.39
N VAL A 121 29.17 1.55 14.24
CA VAL A 121 28.35 2.75 14.47
C VAL A 121 29.15 3.98 14.04
N ILE A 122 28.55 4.88 13.25
CA ILE A 122 29.16 6.17 12.86
C ILE A 122 28.17 7.30 13.20
N ALA A 123 28.61 8.30 13.97
CA ALA A 123 27.81 9.46 14.39
C ALA A 123 28.45 10.80 13.94
N PRO A 124 27.68 11.87 13.64
CA PRO A 124 28.23 13.15 13.18
C PRO A 124 28.56 14.13 14.34
N ARG A 125 29.50 15.05 14.09
CA ARG A 125 29.89 16.16 15.01
C ARG A 125 29.26 17.50 14.58
N PRO A 126 29.05 18.47 15.52
CA PRO A 126 28.38 19.73 15.25
C PRO A 126 29.32 20.89 14.85
N ASP A 127 28.69 21.89 14.21
CA ASP A 127 29.10 23.29 13.96
C ASP A 127 30.24 23.62 12.99
N SER A 128 29.87 24.25 11.88
CA SER A 128 30.18 25.66 11.56
C SER A 128 29.83 25.93 10.09
N PHE A 129 29.20 27.08 9.77
CA PHE A 129 29.75 28.04 8.80
C PHE A 129 28.84 29.26 8.59
N LYS A 130 29.47 30.43 8.65
CA LYS A 130 28.93 31.77 8.37
C LYS A 130 28.98 32.10 6.86
N HIS A 131 28.04 32.95 6.45
CA HIS A 131 28.04 33.96 5.35
C HIS A 131 28.78 33.69 4.02
N HIS A 132 28.07 33.85 2.89
CA HIS A 132 28.17 35.07 2.06
C HIS A 132 27.15 35.14 0.91
N GLN A 133 26.78 36.38 0.58
CA GLN A 133 25.85 36.84 -0.46
C GLN A 133 26.46 36.87 -1.89
N SER A 134 25.60 36.75 -2.92
CA SER A 134 25.31 37.79 -3.96
C SER A 134 25.23 37.30 -5.43
N ARG A 135 24.13 37.75 -6.11
CA ARG A 135 23.98 38.28 -7.51
C ARG A 135 24.45 37.41 -8.71
N ALA A 136 23.84 37.37 -9.91
CA ALA A 136 22.87 38.19 -10.64
C ALA A 136 22.31 37.46 -11.90
N ARG A 137 21.07 37.83 -12.29
CA ARG A 137 20.49 38.10 -13.64
C ARG A 137 20.67 37.14 -14.85
N GLY A 138 19.53 36.62 -15.33
CA GLY A 138 18.88 37.03 -16.61
C GLY A 138 19.24 36.28 -17.90
N ALA A 139 18.25 35.60 -18.50
CA ALA A 139 17.92 35.65 -19.95
C ALA A 139 16.74 34.70 -20.27
N GLU A 140 15.71 35.23 -20.91
CA GLU A 140 14.57 34.50 -21.47
C GLU A 140 14.97 33.72 -22.72
N HIS A 141 14.45 32.50 -22.90
CA HIS A 141 14.22 31.93 -24.23
C HIS A 141 12.99 31.02 -24.22
N ARG A 142 11.98 31.43 -24.99
CA ARG A 142 10.79 30.66 -25.38
C ARG A 142 11.20 29.44 -26.21
N LEU A 143 10.83 28.25 -25.76
CA LEU A 143 10.65 27.06 -26.58
C LEU A 143 9.38 26.35 -26.11
N SER A 144 8.34 26.39 -26.95
CA SER A 144 7.14 25.56 -26.78
C SER A 144 7.45 24.14 -27.24
N PRO A 145 7.22 23.09 -26.43
CA PRO A 145 7.20 21.72 -26.94
C PRO A 145 5.85 21.44 -27.60
N ALA A 146 5.91 20.87 -28.80
CA ALA A 146 4.77 20.33 -29.53
C ALA A 146 4.01 19.27 -28.69
N PRO A 147 2.68 19.12 -28.87
CA PRO A 147 1.88 18.20 -28.08
C PRO A 147 2.29 16.75 -28.36
N CYS A 148 2.52 15.97 -27.32
CA CYS A 148 2.71 14.52 -27.45
C CYS A 148 1.33 13.87 -27.61
N ASP A 149 1.14 13.10 -28.68
CA ASP A 149 -0.11 12.38 -28.99
C ASP A 149 -0.36 11.17 -28.06
N HIS A 150 0.10 11.20 -26.81
CA HIS A 150 -0.03 10.09 -25.84
C HIS A 150 -0.62 10.50 -24.49
N CYS A 151 -1.06 11.76 -24.31
CA CYS A 151 -1.76 12.20 -23.10
C CYS A 151 -3.28 12.33 -23.26
N ASN A 152 -3.88 11.74 -24.29
CA ASN A 152 -5.31 11.84 -24.57
C ASN A 152 -6.02 10.48 -24.59
N THR A 153 -5.61 9.55 -23.73
CA THR A 153 -6.43 8.36 -23.47
C THR A 153 -7.45 8.72 -22.39
N ALA A 154 -8.59 9.23 -22.84
CA ALA A 154 -9.84 8.98 -22.14
C ALA A 154 -9.87 7.50 -21.70
N TRP A 155 -10.35 7.26 -20.48
CA TRP A 155 -10.61 5.95 -19.89
C TRP A 155 -10.84 4.88 -20.97
N PRO A 156 -10.16 3.71 -20.92
CA PRO A 156 -10.62 2.57 -21.71
C PRO A 156 -12.01 2.23 -21.20
N ASN A 157 -13.00 2.76 -21.92
CA ASN A 157 -14.43 2.68 -21.69
C ASN A 157 -14.76 1.37 -20.97
N LEU A 158 -15.22 1.39 -19.71
CA LEU A 158 -15.52 0.16 -18.97
C LEU A 158 -16.53 -0.71 -19.73
N SER A 159 -17.35 -0.12 -20.62
CA SER A 159 -18.18 -0.86 -21.57
C SER A 159 -17.37 -1.74 -22.55
N ALA A 160 -16.13 -1.37 -22.91
CA ALA A 160 -15.23 -2.18 -23.73
C ALA A 160 -14.63 -3.35 -22.92
N LEU A 161 -14.31 -3.16 -21.63
CA LEU A 161 -13.90 -4.24 -20.72
C LEU A 161 -15.06 -5.20 -20.39
N ALA A 162 -16.28 -4.67 -20.26
CA ALA A 162 -17.49 -5.46 -20.04
C ALA A 162 -17.89 -6.30 -21.27
N ARG A 163 -17.53 -5.87 -22.48
CA ARG A 163 -17.88 -6.54 -23.76
C ARG A 163 -17.07 -7.79 -24.08
N SER A 164 -15.91 -8.04 -23.45
CA SER A 164 -14.99 -9.12 -23.86
C SER A 164 -15.11 -10.45 -23.11
N ALA A 165 -16.06 -10.58 -22.18
CA ALA A 165 -16.37 -11.86 -21.54
C ALA A 165 -17.89 -12.03 -21.48
N ARG A 166 -18.38 -13.25 -21.29
CA ARG A 166 -19.78 -13.57 -20.96
C ARG A 166 -20.19 -12.96 -19.60
N SER A 167 -20.09 -11.64 -19.50
CA SER A 167 -20.32 -10.78 -18.35
C SER A 167 -21.74 -10.25 -18.47
N ARG A 168 -22.59 -10.51 -17.47
CA ARG A 168 -23.90 -9.83 -17.36
C ARG A 168 -23.75 -8.43 -16.77
N PHE A 169 -22.53 -7.95 -16.56
CA PHE A 169 -22.24 -6.62 -16.07
C PHE A 169 -22.54 -5.61 -17.18
N ILE A 170 -23.76 -5.10 -17.18
CA ILE A 170 -24.17 -4.00 -18.05
C ILE A 170 -23.75 -2.73 -17.33
N ALA A 171 -22.74 -2.06 -17.86
CA ALA A 171 -22.30 -0.77 -17.35
C ALA A 171 -23.49 0.21 -17.31
N GLY A 172 -23.65 0.92 -16.19
CA GLY A 172 -24.73 1.90 -16.00
C GLY A 172 -26.08 1.31 -15.58
N VAL A 173 -26.18 0.01 -15.27
CA VAL A 173 -27.36 -0.56 -14.60
C VAL A 173 -27.11 -0.57 -13.09
N SER A 174 -27.93 0.19 -12.35
CA SER A 174 -28.00 0.14 -10.89
C SER A 174 -28.18 -1.30 -10.42
N ARG A 175 -27.32 -1.74 -9.49
CA ARG A 175 -27.36 -3.08 -8.89
C ARG A 175 -27.66 -3.07 -7.39
N GLY A 176 -27.92 -1.91 -6.81
CA GLY A 176 -28.12 -1.80 -5.36
C GLY A 176 -26.83 -1.94 -4.56
N PHE A 177 -25.65 -1.81 -5.18
CA PHE A 177 -24.39 -1.98 -4.44
C PHE A 177 -24.11 -0.76 -3.56
N ILE A 178 -23.53 -1.03 -2.40
CA ILE A 178 -23.23 -0.06 -1.35
C ILE A 178 -21.77 -0.23 -0.98
N ASP A 179 -20.99 0.83 -1.11
CA ASP A 179 -19.63 0.84 -0.59
C ASP A 179 -19.60 1.46 0.80
N ILE A 180 -19.03 0.75 1.77
CA ILE A 180 -18.92 1.20 3.15
C ILE A 180 -17.49 1.56 3.55
N HIS A 181 -16.52 1.49 2.63
CA HIS A 181 -15.15 1.89 2.91
C HIS A 181 -14.44 2.37 1.62
N LEU A 182 -14.20 3.68 1.56
CA LEU A 182 -13.56 4.40 0.46
C LEU A 182 -13.16 5.82 0.89
N HIS A 183 -12.21 6.40 0.14
CA HIS A 183 -11.59 7.71 0.40
C HIS A 183 -11.96 8.70 -0.71
N ILE A 184 -13.27 8.87 -0.91
CA ILE A 184 -13.86 9.72 -1.97
C ILE A 184 -13.97 11.21 -1.58
N LEU A 185 -13.78 11.58 -0.31
CA LEU A 185 -13.94 12.97 0.08
C LEU A 185 -12.70 13.80 -0.31
N PRO A 186 -12.89 14.94 -0.99
CA PRO A 186 -11.79 15.72 -1.53
C PRO A 186 -10.94 16.37 -0.43
N GLY A 187 -9.63 16.15 -0.49
CA GLY A 187 -8.62 16.90 0.28
C GLY A 187 -8.56 16.60 1.78
N LEU A 188 -9.11 15.46 2.23
CA LEU A 188 -9.14 15.11 3.65
C LEU A 188 -8.05 14.12 4.08
N ASP A 189 -7.62 13.25 3.18
CA ASP A 189 -6.59 12.25 3.41
C ASP A 189 -5.80 11.93 2.12
N ASP A 190 -5.25 10.73 2.00
CA ASP A 190 -4.55 10.25 0.81
C ASP A 190 -5.49 9.74 -0.29
N GLY A 191 -6.80 9.96 -0.14
CA GLY A 191 -7.82 9.75 -1.16
C GLY A 191 -7.86 10.81 -2.24
N CYS A 192 -9.07 11.18 -2.66
CA CYS A 192 -9.27 12.15 -3.73
C CYS A 192 -8.68 13.51 -3.36
N VAL A 193 -7.85 14.07 -4.23
CA VAL A 193 -7.15 15.35 -3.96
C VAL A 193 -8.08 16.56 -4.12
N ASP A 194 -9.07 16.46 -5.01
CA ASP A 194 -10.02 17.51 -5.34
C ASP A 194 -11.41 16.96 -5.70
N VAL A 195 -12.36 17.87 -5.89
CA VAL A 195 -13.76 17.54 -6.18
C VAL A 195 -13.87 16.88 -7.56
N GLU A 196 -13.09 17.32 -8.53
CA GLU A 196 -13.07 16.78 -9.88
C GLU A 196 -12.69 15.29 -9.89
N GLN A 197 -11.63 14.90 -9.17
CA GLN A 197 -11.24 13.51 -9.01
C GLN A 197 -12.30 12.71 -8.26
N SER A 198 -12.94 13.31 -7.25
CA SER A 198 -14.03 12.69 -6.50
C SER A 198 -15.25 12.39 -7.41
N VAL A 199 -15.60 13.31 -8.31
CA VAL A 199 -16.66 13.14 -9.31
C VAL A 199 -16.28 12.05 -10.34
N GLU A 200 -15.02 11.96 -10.75
CA GLU A 200 -14.54 10.89 -11.62
C GLU A 200 -14.64 9.51 -10.95
N LEU A 201 -14.23 9.40 -9.69
CA LEU A 201 -14.38 8.19 -8.89
C LEU A 201 -15.86 7.81 -8.76
N ALA A 202 -16.74 8.78 -8.48
CA ALA A 202 -18.18 8.56 -8.37
C ALA A 202 -18.80 8.01 -9.68
N ARG A 203 -18.40 8.55 -10.84
CA ARG A 203 -18.86 8.04 -12.15
C ARG A 203 -18.46 6.58 -12.34
N GLY A 204 -17.21 6.25 -12.05
CA GLY A 204 -16.73 4.87 -12.14
C GLY A 204 -17.48 3.93 -11.19
N LEU A 205 -17.79 4.37 -9.97
CA LEU A 205 -18.60 3.59 -9.02
C LEU A 205 -20.00 3.30 -9.55
N VAL A 206 -20.67 4.30 -10.15
CA VAL A 206 -21.98 4.10 -10.80
C VAL A 206 -21.88 3.13 -11.98
N GLU A 207 -20.82 3.21 -12.78
CA GLU A 207 -20.56 2.23 -13.85
C GLU A 207 -20.37 0.81 -13.31
N LEU A 208 -19.84 0.68 -12.09
CA LEU A 208 -19.72 -0.57 -11.34
C LEU A 208 -21.02 -1.01 -10.63
N GLY A 209 -22.11 -0.26 -10.75
CA GLY A 209 -23.42 -0.60 -10.19
C GLY A 209 -23.60 -0.23 -8.72
N TYR A 210 -22.72 0.62 -8.16
CA TYR A 210 -22.92 1.26 -6.87
C TYR A 210 -23.94 2.38 -6.97
N ASP A 211 -24.90 2.38 -6.04
CA ASP A 211 -25.91 3.44 -5.92
C ASP A 211 -25.63 4.35 -4.72
N GLU A 212 -24.80 3.86 -3.79
CA GLU A 212 -24.64 4.46 -2.48
C GLU A 212 -23.24 4.21 -1.93
N VAL A 213 -22.67 5.22 -1.27
CA VAL A 213 -21.39 5.12 -0.58
C VAL A 213 -21.44 5.77 0.80
N HIS A 214 -20.61 5.26 1.71
CA HIS A 214 -20.33 5.84 3.01
C HIS A 214 -18.85 6.19 3.09
N PRO A 215 -18.48 7.47 2.89
CA PRO A 215 -17.09 7.87 2.93
C PRO A 215 -16.46 7.61 4.31
N THR A 216 -15.23 7.11 4.32
CA THR A 216 -14.49 6.73 5.53
C THR A 216 -13.09 7.31 5.52
N PRO A 217 -12.91 8.65 5.47
CA PRO A 217 -11.57 9.21 5.44
C PRO A 217 -10.80 8.83 6.71
N HIS A 218 -9.47 8.75 6.60
CA HIS A 218 -8.59 8.34 7.68
C HIS A 218 -8.79 9.18 8.97
N GLN A 219 -8.67 8.51 10.10
CA GLN A 219 -8.61 9.09 11.45
C GLN A 219 -7.43 8.43 12.17
N LYS A 220 -6.26 9.04 12.01
CA LYS A 220 -4.95 8.50 12.36
C LYS A 220 -4.06 9.57 12.98
N ALA A 221 -3.56 9.29 14.18
CA ALA A 221 -2.71 10.19 14.94
C ALA A 221 -1.46 10.62 14.14
N GLY A 222 -1.18 11.93 14.15
CA GLY A 222 -0.01 12.50 13.48
C GLY A 222 -0.03 12.47 11.94
N SER A 223 -1.11 12.03 11.30
CA SER A 223 -1.25 12.02 9.84
C SER A 223 -2.53 12.71 9.36
N TRP A 224 -3.70 12.12 9.66
CA TRP A 224 -5.00 12.62 9.19
C TRP A 224 -6.02 12.56 10.31
N ALA A 225 -6.61 13.68 10.69
CA ALA A 225 -7.64 13.71 11.73
C ALA A 225 -8.73 14.74 11.42
N PRO A 226 -9.33 14.72 10.22
CA PRO A 226 -10.35 15.69 9.86
C PRO A 226 -11.52 15.58 10.83
N SER A 227 -11.96 16.74 11.31
CA SER A 227 -13.08 16.94 12.21
C SER A 227 -14.41 16.50 11.60
N GLY A 228 -15.48 16.50 12.41
CA GLY A 228 -16.84 16.30 11.91
C GLY A 228 -17.21 17.34 10.85
N ASP A 229 -16.94 18.61 11.14
CA ASP A 229 -17.30 19.73 10.27
C ASP A 229 -16.54 19.72 8.94
N GLU A 230 -15.24 19.38 8.95
CA GLU A 230 -14.45 19.24 7.72
C GLU A 230 -14.99 18.14 6.82
N ARG A 231 -15.35 16.97 7.40
CA ARG A 231 -15.90 15.86 6.63
C ARG A 231 -17.27 16.17 6.06
N GLU A 232 -18.16 16.77 6.85
CA GLU A 232 -19.49 17.14 6.36
C GLU A 232 -19.43 18.25 5.31
N SER A 233 -18.49 19.19 5.44
CA SER A 233 -18.25 20.23 4.44
C SER A 233 -17.76 19.63 3.12
N ALA A 234 -16.79 18.71 3.16
CA ALA A 234 -16.30 18.02 1.96
C ALA A 234 -17.38 17.13 1.33
N ALA A 235 -18.19 16.44 2.14
CA ALA A 235 -19.32 15.65 1.65
C ALA A 235 -20.39 16.53 0.99
N THR A 236 -20.65 17.72 1.53
CA THR A 236 -21.58 18.69 0.92
C THR A 236 -21.06 19.19 -0.42
N ALA A 237 -19.80 19.63 -0.47
CA ALA A 237 -19.17 20.07 -1.72
C ALA A 237 -19.20 18.98 -2.81
N LEU A 238 -18.95 17.72 -2.42
CA LEU A 238 -19.07 16.60 -3.35
C LEU A 238 -20.52 16.37 -3.80
N ARG A 239 -21.50 16.40 -2.90
CA ARG A 239 -22.92 16.22 -3.26
C ARG A 239 -23.37 17.26 -4.27
N ASP A 240 -23.04 18.53 -4.05
CA ASP A 240 -23.38 19.62 -4.97
C ASP A 240 -22.74 19.39 -6.35
N ALA A 241 -21.46 19.02 -6.37
CA ALA A 241 -20.76 18.73 -7.63
C ALA A 241 -21.31 17.51 -8.38
N LEU A 242 -21.80 16.48 -7.67
CA LEU A 242 -22.46 15.33 -8.29
C LEU A 242 -23.82 15.69 -8.88
N GLU A 243 -24.57 16.58 -8.23
CA GLU A 243 -25.83 17.12 -8.74
C GLU A 243 -25.59 17.90 -10.04
N ASP A 244 -24.63 18.84 -10.03
CA ASP A 244 -24.23 19.62 -11.21
C ASP A 244 -23.73 18.73 -12.36
N ALA A 245 -23.03 17.65 -12.03
CA ALA A 245 -22.49 16.69 -13.00
C ALA A 245 -23.51 15.62 -13.46
N GLY A 246 -24.71 15.58 -12.88
CA GLY A 246 -25.74 14.57 -13.17
C GLY A 246 -25.32 13.13 -12.82
N VAL A 247 -24.48 12.95 -11.80
CA VAL A 247 -23.98 11.64 -11.36
C VAL A 247 -24.89 11.08 -10.27
N ALA A 248 -25.60 9.99 -10.59
CA ALA A 248 -26.56 9.37 -9.68
C ALA A 248 -25.89 8.44 -8.64
N LEU A 249 -25.08 9.01 -7.75
CA LEU A 249 -24.47 8.30 -6.62
C LEU A 249 -24.88 8.98 -5.30
N ARG A 250 -25.45 8.22 -4.36
CA ARG A 250 -25.80 8.75 -3.04
C ARG A 250 -24.57 8.80 -2.13
N ILE A 251 -24.15 10.00 -1.74
CA ILE A 251 -23.13 10.22 -0.72
C ILE A 251 -23.82 10.35 0.65
N ASN A 252 -23.62 9.37 1.53
CA ASN A 252 -24.14 9.44 2.91
C ASN A 252 -23.28 10.31 3.82
N ALA A 253 -23.79 10.55 5.03
CA ALA A 253 -23.03 11.16 6.11
C ALA A 253 -21.69 10.43 6.32
N PRO A 254 -20.57 11.16 6.31
CA PRO A 254 -19.25 10.55 6.35
C PRO A 254 -18.93 10.01 7.75
N ALA A 255 -18.36 8.81 7.77
CA ALA A 255 -17.82 8.21 8.98
C ALA A 255 -16.32 8.56 9.08
N GLY A 256 -15.50 7.62 9.53
CA GLY A 256 -14.05 7.69 9.43
C GLY A 256 -13.47 6.28 9.53
N GLU A 257 -12.34 6.05 8.87
CA GLU A 257 -11.52 4.87 9.14
C GLU A 257 -10.67 5.14 10.37
N ASN A 258 -11.10 4.59 11.51
CA ASN A 258 -10.43 4.82 12.79
C ASN A 258 -9.22 3.90 12.91
N MET A 259 -8.02 4.45 12.80
CA MET A 259 -6.80 3.71 13.10
C MET A 259 -6.77 3.36 14.59
N TRP A 260 -6.45 2.12 14.93
CA TRP A 260 -6.23 1.70 16.31
C TRP A 260 -4.90 2.29 16.82
N ASP A 261 -4.96 3.54 17.25
CA ASP A 261 -3.84 4.32 17.79
C ASP A 261 -4.29 5.20 18.98
N GLU A 262 -3.41 6.07 19.44
CA GLU A 262 -3.67 6.99 20.56
C GLU A 262 -4.91 7.86 20.33
N LEU A 263 -5.12 8.36 19.11
CA LEU A 263 -6.28 9.21 18.78
C LEU A 263 -7.60 8.45 18.94
N PHE A 264 -7.65 7.20 18.47
CA PHE A 264 -8.84 6.37 18.66
C PHE A 264 -9.07 6.05 20.14
N LEU A 265 -8.01 5.69 20.88
CA LEU A 265 -8.12 5.34 22.29
C LEU A 265 -8.55 6.54 23.15
N GLU A 266 -8.06 7.75 22.87
CA GLU A 266 -8.52 8.99 23.50
C GLU A 266 -10.01 9.23 23.25
N ARG A 267 -10.43 9.16 21.99
CA ARG A 267 -11.83 9.37 21.58
C ARG A 267 -12.77 8.26 22.04
N GLN A 268 -12.24 7.06 22.29
CA GLN A 268 -13.01 5.95 22.81
C GLN A 268 -13.60 6.24 24.20
N VAL A 269 -12.88 6.99 25.04
CA VAL A 269 -13.32 7.33 26.41
C VAL A 269 -14.69 8.01 26.41
N GLU A 270 -14.89 8.95 25.49
CA GLU A 270 -16.14 9.71 25.35
C GLU A 270 -17.03 9.18 24.21
N ALA A 271 -16.62 8.09 23.55
CA ALA A 271 -17.23 7.58 22.32
C ALA A 271 -17.41 8.65 21.21
N SER A 272 -16.46 9.58 21.12
CA SER A 272 -16.42 10.69 20.16
C SER A 272 -15.73 10.32 18.85
N PHE A 273 -15.25 9.07 18.72
CA PHE A 273 -14.69 8.58 17.46
C PHE A 273 -15.78 8.50 16.37
N PRO A 274 -15.44 8.80 15.12
CA PRO A 274 -16.37 8.73 14.00
C PRO A 274 -17.02 7.37 13.79
N LYS A 275 -18.33 7.38 13.56
CA LYS A 275 -19.19 6.21 13.34
C LYS A 275 -19.93 6.36 12.02
N TYR A 276 -20.48 5.26 11.51
CA TYR A 276 -21.48 5.35 10.44
C TYR A 276 -22.74 6.02 10.97
N ALA A 277 -23.54 6.61 10.07
CA ALA A 277 -24.69 7.46 10.39
C ALA A 277 -25.71 6.86 11.39
N SER A 278 -25.81 5.54 11.49
CA SER A 278 -26.69 4.86 12.45
C SER A 278 -26.19 4.91 13.89
N GLU A 279 -24.93 5.31 14.12
CA GLU A 279 -24.18 5.25 15.37
C GLU A 279 -24.00 3.82 15.94
N LYS A 280 -24.48 2.80 15.24
CA LYS A 280 -24.45 1.39 15.66
C LYS A 280 -23.24 0.64 15.14
N SER A 281 -22.48 1.20 14.21
CA SER A 281 -21.30 0.57 13.64
C SER A 281 -20.22 1.61 13.35
N PHE A 282 -18.96 1.18 13.33
CA PHE A 282 -17.81 2.04 12.99
C PHE A 282 -16.69 1.23 12.37
N LEU A 283 -15.95 1.87 11.46
CA LEU A 283 -14.81 1.27 10.80
C LEU A 283 -13.55 1.42 11.65
N LEU A 284 -12.80 0.33 11.77
CA LEU A 284 -11.54 0.21 12.48
C LEU A 284 -10.44 -0.30 11.54
N GLU A 285 -9.31 0.37 11.55
CA GLU A 285 -8.06 -0.10 10.93
C GLU A 285 -7.06 -0.52 12.01
N LEU A 286 -6.33 -1.60 11.75
CA LEU A 286 -5.28 -2.11 12.62
C LEU A 286 -3.90 -2.00 11.96
N HIS A 287 -2.84 -2.02 12.77
CA HIS A 287 -1.49 -2.13 12.24
C HIS A 287 -1.28 -3.47 11.50
N PRO A 288 -0.80 -3.48 10.23
CA PRO A 288 -0.72 -4.70 9.42
C PRO A 288 0.09 -5.85 10.00
N ALA A 289 1.16 -5.53 10.75
CA ALA A 289 2.08 -6.53 11.28
C ALA A 289 1.68 -7.05 12.66
N GLN A 290 0.91 -6.29 13.44
CA GLN A 290 0.69 -6.58 14.85
C GLN A 290 -0.71 -6.14 15.27
N ALA A 291 -1.54 -7.11 15.65
CA ALA A 291 -2.84 -6.80 16.22
C ALA A 291 -2.67 -6.18 17.62
N PRO A 292 -3.57 -5.28 18.03
CA PRO A 292 -3.56 -4.75 19.38
C PRO A 292 -3.68 -5.86 20.44
N PRO A 293 -3.03 -5.71 21.61
CA PRO A 293 -3.25 -6.62 22.71
C PRO A 293 -4.72 -6.61 23.12
N MET A 294 -5.25 -7.79 23.47
CA MET A 294 -6.64 -7.95 23.91
C MET A 294 -7.69 -7.52 22.87
N LEU A 295 -7.34 -7.49 21.57
CA LEU A 295 -8.24 -7.08 20.48
C LEU A 295 -9.63 -7.74 20.60
N GLU A 296 -9.68 -9.06 20.71
CA GLU A 296 -10.96 -9.80 20.78
C GLU A 296 -11.83 -9.39 21.97
N GLN A 297 -11.23 -9.14 23.14
CA GLN A 297 -11.96 -8.66 24.31
C GLN A 297 -12.52 -7.26 24.06
N ARG A 298 -11.71 -6.36 23.48
CA ARG A 298 -12.16 -4.99 23.19
C ARG A 298 -13.28 -4.96 22.15
N LEU A 299 -13.19 -5.79 21.11
CA LEU A 299 -14.27 -5.94 20.13
C LEU A 299 -15.56 -6.42 20.81
N PHE A 300 -15.46 -7.37 21.75
CA PHE A 300 -16.60 -7.81 22.54
C PHE A 300 -17.18 -6.69 23.43
N GLU A 301 -16.33 -5.87 24.07
CA GLU A 301 -16.77 -4.71 24.87
C GLU A 301 -17.56 -3.70 24.01
N PHE A 302 -17.13 -3.43 22.77
CA PHE A 302 -17.87 -2.59 21.84
C PHE A 302 -19.25 -3.18 21.50
N ARG A 303 -19.31 -4.50 21.26
CA ARG A 303 -20.58 -5.20 21.01
C ARG A 303 -21.52 -5.11 22.20
N LEU A 304 -21.02 -5.27 23.42
CA LEU A 304 -21.82 -5.14 24.65
C LEU A 304 -22.37 -3.72 24.82
N ALA A 305 -21.63 -2.71 24.36
CA ALA A 305 -22.06 -1.31 24.31
C ALA A 305 -23.03 -1.01 23.14
N GLY A 306 -23.48 -2.02 22.38
CA GLY A 306 -24.41 -1.86 21.26
C GLY A 306 -23.76 -1.30 19.99
N ARG A 307 -22.43 -1.36 19.86
CA ARG A 307 -21.69 -0.89 18.68
C ARG A 307 -20.98 -2.04 17.99
N LEU A 308 -21.21 -2.22 16.70
CA LEU A 308 -20.52 -3.18 15.85
C LEU A 308 -19.18 -2.60 15.38
N PRO A 309 -18.03 -3.12 15.85
CA PRO A 309 -16.78 -2.85 15.19
C PRO A 309 -16.74 -3.52 13.82
N VAL A 310 -16.25 -2.79 12.83
CA VAL A 310 -16.05 -3.24 11.45
C VAL A 310 -14.55 -3.17 11.16
N LEU A 311 -13.89 -4.31 10.98
CA LEU A 311 -12.46 -4.34 10.67
C LEU A 311 -12.25 -4.16 9.16
N ALA A 312 -11.51 -3.12 8.78
CA ALA A 312 -11.09 -2.85 7.42
C ALA A 312 -10.12 -3.94 6.92
N HIS A 313 -10.11 -4.17 5.60
CA HIS A 313 -9.10 -4.95 4.86
C HIS A 313 -8.38 -6.07 5.63
N VAL A 314 -9.14 -7.01 6.19
CA VAL A 314 -8.61 -8.02 7.14
C VAL A 314 -7.54 -8.92 6.52
N GLU A 315 -7.49 -9.01 5.19
CA GLU A 315 -6.43 -9.68 4.43
C GLU A 315 -5.04 -9.07 4.61
N ARG A 316 -4.95 -7.82 5.11
CA ARG A 316 -3.68 -7.13 5.35
C ARG A 316 -3.04 -7.58 6.67
N TYR A 317 -3.84 -7.89 7.69
CA TYR A 317 -3.39 -8.18 9.05
C TYR A 317 -2.69 -9.53 9.17
N LEU A 318 -1.35 -9.54 9.09
CA LEU A 318 -0.54 -10.77 9.08
C LEU A 318 -0.67 -11.57 10.37
N ASP A 319 -0.66 -10.89 11.52
CA ASP A 319 -0.82 -11.54 12.81
C ASP A 319 -2.13 -12.37 12.86
N LEU A 320 -3.25 -11.75 12.46
CA LEU A 320 -4.57 -12.40 12.48
C LEU A 320 -4.72 -13.49 11.41
N THR A 321 -4.21 -13.25 10.21
CA THR A 321 -4.39 -14.17 9.07
C THR A 321 -3.34 -15.28 8.97
N SER A 322 -2.36 -15.29 9.87
CA SER A 322 -1.42 -16.40 10.01
C SER A 322 -2.11 -17.68 10.54
N ASP A 323 -3.18 -17.51 11.31
CA ASP A 323 -4.03 -18.57 11.85
C ASP A 323 -5.51 -18.22 11.64
N PHE A 324 -6.17 -18.93 10.74
CA PHE A 324 -7.55 -18.63 10.35
C PHE A 324 -8.57 -18.90 11.48
N SER A 325 -8.22 -19.72 12.48
CA SER A 325 -9.09 -19.92 13.65
C SER A 325 -9.26 -18.64 14.48
N ARG A 326 -8.26 -17.76 14.48
CA ARG A 326 -8.37 -16.42 15.08
C ARG A 326 -9.38 -15.57 14.31
N VAL A 327 -9.38 -15.65 12.99
CA VAL A 327 -10.33 -14.91 12.15
C VAL A 327 -11.76 -15.42 12.36
N GLU A 328 -11.96 -16.73 12.51
CA GLU A 328 -13.25 -17.32 12.87
C GLU A 328 -13.79 -16.74 14.18
N GLY A 329 -12.95 -16.64 15.22
CA GLY A 329 -13.32 -16.00 16.48
C GLY A 329 -13.69 -14.51 16.34
N LEU A 330 -13.07 -13.79 15.41
CA LEU A 330 -13.41 -12.40 15.14
C LEU A 330 -14.80 -12.25 14.51
N CYS A 331 -15.27 -13.21 13.71
CA CYS A 331 -16.56 -13.12 13.03
C CYS A 331 -17.76 -13.02 13.99
N GLU A 332 -17.63 -13.50 15.23
CA GLU A 332 -18.69 -13.37 16.25
C GLU A 332 -18.73 -11.98 16.91
N ARG A 333 -17.64 -11.21 16.77
CA ARG A 333 -17.39 -9.97 17.54
C ARG A 333 -17.31 -8.74 16.65
N ALA A 334 -16.98 -8.91 15.37
CA ALA A 334 -16.80 -7.83 14.41
C ALA A 334 -17.28 -8.24 13.02
N ALA A 335 -17.72 -7.25 12.24
CA ALA A 335 -17.82 -7.41 10.80
C ALA A 335 -16.42 -7.29 10.19
N LEU A 336 -16.16 -8.06 9.13
CA LEU A 336 -14.84 -8.17 8.51
C LEU A 336 -14.96 -7.77 7.03
N LEU A 337 -14.19 -6.77 6.62
CA LEU A 337 -14.15 -6.29 5.25
C LEU A 337 -12.93 -6.83 4.53
N VAL A 338 -13.08 -7.11 3.24
CA VAL A 338 -11.97 -7.40 2.32
C VAL A 338 -11.93 -6.37 1.22
N ASN A 339 -10.75 -5.97 0.76
CA ASN A 339 -10.68 -5.11 -0.39
C ASN A 339 -10.89 -5.89 -1.69
N LEU A 340 -11.75 -5.35 -2.55
CA LEU A 340 -11.95 -5.87 -3.89
C LEU A 340 -10.65 -5.89 -4.69
N ALA A 341 -9.81 -4.86 -4.56
CA ALA A 341 -8.51 -4.81 -5.24
C ALA A 341 -7.59 -5.97 -4.82
N ALA A 342 -7.63 -6.40 -3.55
CA ALA A 342 -6.86 -7.56 -3.08
C ALA A 342 -7.35 -8.87 -3.72
N LEU A 343 -8.67 -9.05 -3.90
CA LEU A 343 -9.24 -10.17 -4.64
C LEU A 343 -8.87 -10.13 -6.14
N GLY A 344 -8.74 -8.91 -6.69
CA GLY A 344 -8.32 -8.62 -8.06
C GLY A 344 -6.84 -8.88 -8.35
N GLY A 345 -5.96 -8.79 -7.35
CA GLY A 345 -4.52 -9.03 -7.52
C GLY A 345 -3.58 -8.00 -6.89
N ARG A 346 -4.12 -6.85 -6.44
CA ARG A 346 -3.34 -5.78 -5.82
C ARG A 346 -2.82 -6.17 -4.44
N GLY A 347 -1.72 -5.56 -4.01
CA GLY A 347 -1.09 -5.81 -2.70
C GLY A 347 -0.13 -7.01 -2.68
N GLY A 348 0.15 -7.60 -3.84
CA GLY A 348 1.11 -8.71 -3.99
C GLY A 348 0.53 -10.08 -3.65
N TRP A 349 1.27 -11.12 -4.05
CA TRP A 349 0.78 -12.51 -4.03
C TRP A 349 0.29 -12.99 -2.66
N ARG A 350 0.92 -12.54 -1.56
CA ARG A 350 0.55 -12.98 -0.20
C ARG A 350 -0.78 -12.39 0.25
N VAL A 351 -1.00 -11.09 0.08
CA VAL A 351 -2.27 -10.40 0.42
C VAL A 351 -3.39 -10.97 -0.43
N HIS A 352 -3.17 -11.05 -1.74
CA HIS A 352 -4.09 -11.65 -2.70
C HIS A 352 -4.54 -13.06 -2.34
N ARG A 353 -3.59 -13.94 -2.00
CA ARG A 353 -3.89 -15.33 -1.61
C ARG A 353 -4.70 -15.39 -0.31
N ARG A 354 -4.42 -14.51 0.65
CA ARG A 354 -5.17 -14.43 1.91
C ARG A 354 -6.61 -13.96 1.66
N ALA A 355 -6.79 -12.87 0.92
CA ALA A 355 -8.11 -12.34 0.57
C ALA A 355 -9.01 -13.41 -0.06
N ARG A 356 -8.50 -14.14 -1.06
CA ARG A 356 -9.25 -15.21 -1.72
C ARG A 356 -9.57 -16.40 -0.81
N LYS A 357 -8.64 -16.79 0.05
CA LYS A 357 -8.88 -17.87 1.04
C LYS A 357 -9.95 -17.48 2.04
N LEU A 358 -9.89 -16.26 2.58
CA LEU A 358 -10.89 -15.73 3.52
C LEU A 358 -12.27 -15.70 2.87
N ALA A 359 -12.35 -15.20 1.63
CA ALA A 359 -13.59 -15.17 0.86
C ALA A 359 -14.17 -16.58 0.58
N GLN A 360 -13.33 -17.54 0.18
CA GLN A 360 -13.75 -18.92 -0.06
C GLN A 360 -14.17 -19.66 1.20
N ALA A 361 -13.55 -19.34 2.35
CA ALA A 361 -13.90 -19.90 3.64
C ALA A 361 -15.16 -19.26 4.25
N GLY A 362 -15.72 -18.21 3.63
CA GLY A 362 -16.86 -17.49 4.18
C GLY A 362 -16.53 -16.62 5.39
N LEU A 363 -15.26 -16.27 5.58
CA LEU A 363 -14.75 -15.50 6.73
C LEU A 363 -14.72 -13.98 6.47
N ILE A 364 -15.51 -13.51 5.51
CA ILE A 364 -15.68 -12.09 5.20
C ILE A 364 -17.16 -11.74 5.21
N HIS A 365 -17.48 -10.58 5.76
CA HIS A 365 -18.85 -10.10 5.84
C HIS A 365 -19.20 -9.19 4.67
N ALA A 366 -18.29 -8.34 4.21
CA ALA A 366 -18.50 -7.53 3.01
C ALA A 366 -17.19 -7.34 2.23
N ALA A 367 -17.32 -6.89 0.99
CA ALA A 367 -16.19 -6.46 0.17
C ALA A 367 -16.36 -4.98 -0.18
N THR A 368 -15.29 -4.21 -0.11
CA THR A 368 -15.30 -2.76 -0.34
C THR A 368 -14.25 -2.36 -1.35
N THR A 369 -14.37 -1.18 -1.94
CA THR A 369 -13.34 -0.74 -2.89
C THR A 369 -12.06 -0.34 -2.18
N ASP A 370 -12.17 0.34 -1.03
CA ASP A 370 -11.05 1.07 -0.42
C ASP A 370 -10.36 1.98 -1.47
N ALA A 371 -11.19 2.56 -2.36
CA ALA A 371 -10.70 3.36 -3.46
C ALA A 371 -10.24 4.72 -2.94
N HIS A 372 -9.02 5.09 -3.31
CA HIS A 372 -8.42 6.41 -3.05
C HIS A 372 -8.45 7.28 -4.30
N SER A 373 -8.48 6.63 -5.46
CA SER A 373 -8.52 7.29 -6.77
C SER A 373 -9.38 6.50 -7.76
N PRO A 374 -9.76 7.12 -8.89
CA PRO A 374 -10.50 6.43 -9.95
C PRO A 374 -9.75 5.20 -10.51
N ASP A 375 -8.41 5.22 -10.50
CA ASP A 375 -7.55 4.13 -10.98
C ASP A 375 -7.71 2.83 -10.17
N ASP A 376 -8.07 2.92 -8.89
CA ASP A 376 -8.26 1.76 -8.02
C ASP A 376 -9.47 0.91 -8.45
N LEU A 377 -10.44 1.51 -9.15
CA LEU A 377 -11.64 0.83 -9.61
C LEU A 377 -11.36 -0.29 -10.61
N ARG A 378 -10.24 -0.23 -11.35
CA ARG A 378 -9.84 -1.31 -12.24
C ARG A 378 -9.60 -2.61 -11.46
N ASP A 379 -8.87 -2.51 -10.36
CA ASP A 379 -8.56 -3.67 -9.53
C ASP A 379 -9.77 -4.09 -8.70
N ALA A 380 -10.60 -3.13 -8.26
CA ALA A 380 -11.87 -3.43 -7.62
C ALA A 380 -12.79 -4.23 -8.54
N PHE A 381 -12.95 -3.82 -9.80
CA PHE A 381 -13.73 -4.55 -10.80
C PHE A 381 -13.18 -5.97 -11.04
N ALA A 382 -11.86 -6.13 -11.10
CA ALA A 382 -11.24 -7.46 -11.20
C ALA A 382 -11.60 -8.34 -9.98
N GLY A 383 -11.67 -7.75 -8.78
CA GLY A 383 -12.17 -8.39 -7.56
C GLY A 383 -13.63 -8.82 -7.66
N MET A 384 -14.52 -7.94 -8.12
CA MET A 384 -15.94 -8.23 -8.32
C MET A 384 -16.13 -9.41 -9.29
N ARG A 385 -15.40 -9.39 -10.42
CA ARG A 385 -15.39 -10.48 -11.41
C ARG A 385 -14.86 -11.79 -10.82
N TRP A 386 -13.89 -11.71 -9.92
CA TRP A 386 -13.40 -12.90 -9.23
C TRP A 386 -14.48 -13.50 -8.31
N ILE A 387 -15.18 -12.68 -7.51
CA ILE A 387 -16.29 -13.11 -6.66
C ILE A 387 -17.37 -13.78 -7.52
N GLU A 388 -17.85 -13.10 -8.56
CA GLU A 388 -18.90 -13.62 -9.46
C GLU A 388 -18.50 -14.98 -10.05
N LYS A 389 -17.25 -15.11 -10.52
CA LYS A 389 -16.75 -16.33 -11.16
C LYS A 389 -16.60 -17.52 -10.19
N HIS A 390 -16.16 -17.28 -8.95
CA HIS A 390 -15.74 -18.36 -8.05
C HIS A 390 -16.71 -18.61 -6.90
N LEU A 391 -17.48 -17.60 -6.50
CA LEU A 391 -18.45 -17.66 -5.41
C LEU A 391 -19.90 -17.49 -5.90
N GLY A 392 -20.09 -17.00 -7.13
CA GLY A 392 -21.38 -16.84 -7.77
C GLY A 392 -22.00 -15.44 -7.60
N GLU A 393 -23.02 -15.15 -8.40
CA GLU A 393 -23.74 -13.87 -8.42
C GLU A 393 -24.42 -13.56 -7.07
N ALA A 394 -25.01 -14.56 -6.42
CA ALA A 394 -25.61 -14.41 -5.09
C ALA A 394 -24.58 -14.00 -4.02
N ALA A 395 -23.34 -14.47 -4.12
CA ALA A 395 -22.27 -14.05 -3.21
C ALA A 395 -21.83 -12.61 -3.49
N LEU A 396 -21.80 -12.18 -4.75
CA LEU A 396 -21.51 -10.80 -5.13
C LEU A 396 -22.56 -9.84 -4.55
N GLU A 397 -23.85 -10.12 -4.77
CA GLU A 397 -24.94 -9.32 -4.21
C GLU A 397 -24.93 -9.33 -2.68
N ARG A 398 -24.66 -10.49 -2.07
CA ARG A 398 -24.55 -10.58 -0.61
C ARG A 398 -23.44 -9.69 -0.07
N LEU A 399 -22.23 -9.75 -0.64
CA LEU A 399 -21.05 -9.04 -0.15
C LEU A 399 -21.05 -7.54 -0.47
N LEU A 400 -21.72 -7.10 -1.55
CA LEU A 400 -21.73 -5.70 -2.00
C LEU A 400 -23.05 -4.99 -1.76
N SER A 401 -24.12 -5.68 -1.32
CA SER A 401 -25.44 -5.08 -1.16
C SER A 401 -26.11 -5.49 0.15
N HIS A 402 -26.37 -6.79 0.37
CA HIS A 402 -27.13 -7.23 1.54
C HIS A 402 -26.36 -7.04 2.85
N ASN A 403 -25.12 -7.52 2.89
CA ASN A 403 -24.30 -7.50 4.09
C ASN A 403 -23.88 -6.07 4.48
N PRO A 404 -23.45 -5.18 3.57
CA PRO A 404 -23.23 -3.77 3.90
C PRO A 404 -24.40 -3.10 4.62
N ARG A 405 -25.66 -3.32 4.17
CA ARG A 405 -26.86 -2.78 4.86
C ARG A 405 -26.99 -3.27 6.29
N ARG A 406 -26.73 -4.56 6.53
CA ARG A 406 -26.80 -5.16 7.88
C ARG A 406 -25.69 -4.62 8.78
N ILE A 407 -24.47 -4.49 8.24
CA ILE A 407 -23.34 -3.90 8.96
C ILE A 407 -23.68 -2.47 9.39
N LEU A 408 -24.18 -1.65 8.47
CA LEU A 408 -24.62 -0.27 8.76
C LEU A 408 -25.74 -0.22 9.81
N ALA A 409 -26.57 -1.26 9.92
CA ALA A 409 -27.61 -1.38 10.94
C ALA A 409 -27.10 -1.87 12.30
N GLY A 410 -25.81 -2.23 12.41
CA GLY A 410 -25.17 -2.77 13.62
C GLY A 410 -25.23 -4.29 13.76
N ASP A 411 -25.68 -4.99 12.71
CA ASP A 411 -25.82 -6.44 12.67
C ASP A 411 -24.60 -7.11 12.04
N ILE A 412 -24.19 -8.24 12.62
CA ILE A 412 -23.24 -9.15 11.98
C ILE A 412 -24.04 -9.96 10.93
N PRO A 413 -23.68 -9.87 9.63
CA PRO A 413 -24.42 -10.54 8.56
C PRO A 413 -24.42 -12.08 8.63
#